data_AF-A0A4R0K5F0-F1
#
_entry.id   AF-A0A4R0K5F0-F1
#
_cell.length_a   1.000
_cell.length_b   1.000
_cell.length_c   1.000
_cell.angle_alpha   90.00
_cell.angle_beta   90.00
_cell.angle_gamma   90.00
#
_symmetry.space_group_name_H-M   'P 1'
#
loop_
_entity.id
_entity.type
_entity.pdbx_description
1 polymer ?
#
loop_
_entity_poly.entity_id
_entity_poly.type
_entity_poly.pdbx_seq_one_letter_code
_entity_poly.pdbx_strand_id
1 'polypeptide(L)'
;MSDNSKHLPGSYRLTGGELRVGNVTGRATSQHKGRSAVSVTARILDLEVMLANWEGRDPAADSVLPLTTHPLPLDALPASVQIWIEGTPAPAMCVDGDWHIRLWFTDSAGRQLTWRCLARPGLDGTDRFSAPLTATLEVDDVSPAACPRNLHRSAHMTTPADHDDQMIAILDHPEDEYYEITSGNERVGMLVYHVIGTKLTITHTWIAESHRGQGLGAMLIRHALDDIRTKMVAVSNFCPIVGSYIEKNPEYGDLLQNSGSGSS
;
A
#
# COMPACT_ATOMS: atom_id res chain seq x y z
N MET A 1 -15.72 33.53 1.97
CA MET A 1 -16.03 32.10 2.09
C MET A 1 -14.69 31.39 2.13
N SER A 2 -14.31 30.88 3.29
CA SER A 2 -12.98 30.32 3.52
C SER A 2 -12.83 29.01 2.76
N ASP A 3 -11.86 28.98 1.86
CA ASP A 3 -11.35 27.77 1.22
C ASP A 3 -10.72 26.89 2.30
N ASN A 4 -11.38 25.79 2.63
CA ASN A 4 -10.94 24.84 3.63
C ASN A 4 -10.31 23.61 2.95
N SER A 5 -9.65 23.83 1.81
CA SER A 5 -8.75 22.85 1.21
C SER A 5 -7.55 22.69 2.13
N LYS A 6 -7.68 21.83 3.15
CA LYS A 6 -6.54 21.31 3.93
C LYS A 6 -5.61 20.62 2.94
N HIS A 7 -4.67 21.37 2.41
CA HIS A 7 -3.52 20.84 1.69
C HIS A 7 -2.73 20.04 2.74
N LEU A 8 -2.92 18.72 2.76
CA LEU A 8 -2.22 17.81 3.65
C LEU A 8 -0.74 17.83 3.23
N PRO A 9 0.17 18.43 4.00
CA PRO A 9 1.57 18.48 3.61
C PRO A 9 2.23 17.17 4.03
N GLY A 10 2.61 16.32 3.08
CA GLY A 10 3.37 15.08 3.31
C GLY A 10 2.73 13.84 2.69
N SER A 11 3.54 12.96 2.10
CA SER A 11 3.14 11.66 1.56
C SER A 11 2.85 10.69 2.70
N TYR A 12 1.63 10.69 3.23
CA TYR A 12 1.19 9.70 4.22
C TYR A 12 1.25 8.28 3.64
N ARG A 13 1.69 7.30 4.43
CA ARG A 13 1.84 5.89 4.02
C ARG A 13 1.02 4.99 4.93
N LEU A 14 0.36 3.99 4.37
CA LEU A 14 -0.29 2.93 5.15
C LEU A 14 0.77 2.22 6.00
N THR A 15 0.61 2.23 7.31
CA THR A 15 1.61 1.69 8.25
C THR A 15 1.05 0.65 9.22
N GLY A 16 -0.27 0.50 9.24
CA GLY A 16 -0.90 -0.55 10.02
C GLY A 16 -2.42 -0.49 9.94
N GLY A 17 -3.05 -1.43 10.63
CA GLY A 17 -4.47 -1.42 10.83
C GLY A 17 -4.93 -2.41 11.90
N GLU A 18 -6.17 -2.25 12.32
CA GLU A 18 -6.85 -3.19 13.20
C GLU A 18 -8.26 -3.49 12.70
N LEU A 19 -8.72 -4.68 13.00
CA LEU A 19 -10.10 -5.10 12.87
C LEU A 19 -10.68 -5.27 14.28
N ARG A 20 -11.81 -4.63 14.55
CA ARG A 20 -12.60 -4.86 15.76
C ARG A 20 -13.94 -5.49 15.41
N VAL A 21 -14.32 -6.53 16.14
CA VAL A 21 -15.62 -7.20 15.96
C VAL A 21 -16.57 -6.70 17.04
N GLY A 22 -17.54 -5.86 16.66
CA GLY A 22 -18.52 -5.24 17.56
C GLY A 22 -19.90 -5.89 17.51
N ASN A 23 -20.73 -5.60 18.52
CA ASN A 23 -22.16 -5.92 18.63
C ASN A 23 -22.57 -7.29 18.08
N VAL A 24 -22.30 -8.38 18.80
CA VAL A 24 -22.98 -9.66 18.50
C VAL A 24 -24.40 -9.58 19.08
N THR A 25 -25.40 -9.23 18.26
CA THR A 25 -26.81 -9.31 18.69
C THR A 25 -27.28 -10.75 18.70
N GLY A 26 -26.76 -11.52 19.65
CA GLY A 26 -27.10 -12.92 19.83
C GLY A 26 -26.15 -13.54 20.83
N ARG A 27 -26.68 -14.18 21.88
CA ARG A 27 -25.84 -14.97 22.78
C ARG A 27 -25.31 -16.14 21.94
N ALA A 28 -24.05 -16.07 21.50
CA ALA A 28 -23.42 -17.14 20.74
C ALA A 28 -23.52 -18.44 21.56
N THR A 29 -24.43 -19.34 21.19
CA THR A 29 -24.69 -20.57 21.95
C THR A 29 -23.63 -21.65 21.74
N SER A 30 -22.68 -21.42 20.84
CA SER A 30 -21.50 -22.28 20.71
C SER A 30 -20.31 -21.54 20.11
N GLN A 31 -19.12 -21.89 20.59
CA GLN A 31 -17.85 -21.50 20.00
C GLN A 31 -17.78 -22.05 18.57
N HIS A 32 -17.96 -21.19 17.56
CA HIS A 32 -17.83 -21.60 16.16
C HIS A 32 -16.38 -21.98 15.88
N LYS A 33 -16.18 -23.15 15.26
CA LYS A 33 -14.87 -23.65 14.80
C LYS A 33 -14.55 -23.21 13.35
N GLY A 34 -15.24 -22.19 12.86
CA GLY A 34 -15.05 -21.69 11.51
C GLY A 34 -13.77 -20.85 11.36
N ARG A 35 -13.46 -20.54 10.12
CA ARG A 35 -12.44 -19.57 9.74
C ARG A 35 -13.12 -18.42 9.01
N SER A 36 -12.56 -17.24 9.23
CA SER A 36 -12.97 -16.01 8.58
C SER A 36 -11.73 -15.27 8.09
N ALA A 37 -11.92 -14.48 7.03
CA ALA A 37 -10.93 -13.61 6.44
C ALA A 37 -11.56 -12.27 6.08
N VAL A 38 -10.77 -11.21 6.20
CA VAL A 38 -11.12 -9.87 5.76
C VAL A 38 -9.96 -9.31 4.98
N SER A 39 -10.24 -8.87 3.77
CA SER A 39 -9.29 -8.11 2.98
C SER A 39 -9.85 -6.76 2.61
N VAL A 40 -8.97 -5.76 2.63
CA VAL A 40 -9.22 -4.44 2.07
C VAL A 40 -8.34 -4.33 0.85
N THR A 41 -8.96 -4.14 -0.31
CA THR A 41 -8.28 -4.01 -1.58
C THR A 41 -8.54 -2.64 -2.20
N ALA A 42 -7.56 -2.12 -2.94
CA ALA A 42 -7.72 -0.95 -3.79
C ALA A 42 -7.62 -1.40 -5.24
N ARG A 43 -8.53 -0.92 -6.08
CA ARG A 43 -8.32 -1.00 -7.51
C ARG A 43 -7.42 0.15 -7.93
N ILE A 44 -6.17 -0.16 -8.21
CA ILE A 44 -5.17 0.80 -8.70
C ILE A 44 -4.99 0.48 -10.18
N LEU A 45 -5.50 1.35 -11.04
CA LEU A 45 -5.65 1.10 -12.48
C LEU A 45 -6.50 -0.17 -12.74
N ASP A 46 -5.91 -1.21 -13.33
CA ASP A 46 -6.57 -2.49 -13.63
C ASP A 46 -6.21 -3.62 -12.66
N LEU A 47 -5.43 -3.32 -11.62
CA LEU A 47 -5.00 -4.29 -10.63
C LEU A 47 -5.78 -4.13 -9.32
N GLU A 48 -6.19 -5.26 -8.74
CA GLU A 48 -6.71 -5.31 -7.39
C GLU A 48 -5.55 -5.55 -6.42
N VAL A 49 -5.17 -4.51 -5.68
CA VAL A 49 -4.03 -4.52 -4.75
C VAL A 49 -4.55 -4.66 -3.33
N MET A 50 -4.01 -5.62 -2.58
CA MET A 50 -4.37 -5.81 -1.18
C MET A 50 -3.65 -4.79 -0.29
N LEU A 51 -4.44 -3.99 0.43
CA LEU A 51 -3.95 -2.98 1.37
C LEU A 51 -3.76 -3.57 2.76
N ALA A 52 -4.75 -4.33 3.19
CA ALA A 52 -4.80 -4.93 4.52
C ALA A 52 -5.50 -6.29 4.46
N ASN A 53 -5.04 -7.22 5.28
CA ASN A 53 -5.62 -8.54 5.39
C ASN A 53 -5.61 -9.03 6.84
N TRP A 54 -6.66 -9.75 7.22
CA TRP A 54 -6.68 -10.61 8.39
C TRP A 54 -7.28 -11.96 8.00
N GLU A 55 -6.70 -13.04 8.48
CA GLU A 55 -7.26 -14.39 8.36
C GLU A 55 -7.06 -15.11 9.68
N GLY A 56 -8.08 -15.82 10.15
CA GLY A 56 -7.96 -16.59 11.37
C GLY A 56 -9.16 -17.45 11.69
N ARG A 57 -9.14 -18.02 12.89
CA ARG A 57 -10.35 -18.59 13.49
C ARG A 57 -11.35 -17.48 13.76
N ASP A 58 -12.64 -17.81 13.63
CA ASP A 58 -13.73 -16.88 13.89
C ASP A 58 -13.49 -16.14 15.22
N PRO A 59 -13.42 -14.80 15.21
CA PRO A 59 -13.05 -14.03 16.37
C PRO A 59 -14.20 -14.01 17.39
N ALA A 60 -13.85 -13.92 18.67
CA ALA A 60 -14.83 -13.66 19.70
C ALA A 60 -15.38 -12.23 19.59
N ALA A 61 -16.58 -11.98 20.13
CA ALA A 61 -17.09 -10.63 20.30
C ALA A 61 -16.07 -9.73 21.02
N ASP A 62 -15.99 -8.46 20.60
CA ASP A 62 -15.09 -7.44 21.13
C ASP A 62 -13.59 -7.71 20.94
N SER A 63 -13.23 -8.70 20.11
CA SER A 63 -11.83 -8.95 19.74
C SER A 63 -11.25 -7.78 18.95
N VAL A 64 -9.99 -7.44 19.25
CA VAL A 64 -9.17 -6.53 18.45
C VAL A 64 -8.07 -7.35 17.80
N LEU A 65 -8.06 -7.37 16.47
CA LEU A 65 -7.21 -8.22 15.66
C LEU A 65 -6.29 -7.34 14.81
N PRO A 66 -4.96 -7.53 14.82
CA PRO A 66 -4.06 -6.78 13.96
C PRO A 66 -4.29 -7.17 12.50
N LEU A 67 -4.35 -6.17 11.62
CA LEU A 67 -4.33 -6.38 10.18
C LEU A 67 -2.88 -6.44 9.70
N THR A 68 -2.58 -7.41 8.85
CA THR A 68 -1.36 -7.39 8.04
C THR A 68 -1.54 -6.35 6.95
N THR A 69 -0.76 -5.27 6.98
CA THR A 69 -0.85 -4.17 6.00
C THR A 69 0.35 -4.11 5.09
N HIS A 70 0.13 -3.59 3.88
CA HIS A 70 1.19 -3.41 2.88
C HIS A 70 1.48 -1.91 2.73
N PRO A 71 2.73 -1.45 2.96
CA PRO A 71 3.05 -0.03 2.88
C PRO A 71 2.75 0.54 1.50
N LEU A 72 1.75 1.43 1.43
CA LEU A 72 1.35 2.11 0.22
C LEU A 72 1.13 3.59 0.52
N PRO A 73 1.64 4.48 -0.34
CA PRO A 73 1.44 5.90 -0.15
C PRO A 73 -0.02 6.24 -0.48
N LEU A 74 -0.62 7.11 0.34
CA LEU A 74 -2.04 7.44 0.28
C LEU A 74 -2.44 8.10 -1.05
N ASP A 75 -1.52 8.83 -1.67
CA ASP A 75 -1.70 9.49 -2.97
C ASP A 75 -1.76 8.51 -4.16
N ALA A 76 -1.25 7.29 -3.99
CA ALA A 76 -1.40 6.21 -4.97
C ALA A 76 -2.73 5.45 -4.83
N LEU A 77 -3.51 5.72 -3.78
CA LEU A 77 -4.77 5.02 -3.52
C LEU A 77 -5.96 5.72 -4.19
N PRO A 78 -6.95 4.96 -4.68
CA PRO A 78 -8.19 5.50 -5.23
C PRO A 78 -9.03 6.18 -4.13
N ALA A 79 -10.01 6.98 -4.55
CA ALA A 79 -10.95 7.62 -3.64
C ALA A 79 -11.81 6.64 -2.82
N SER A 80 -11.92 5.38 -3.26
CA SER A 80 -12.65 4.31 -2.58
C SER A 80 -11.91 2.98 -2.65
N VAL A 81 -12.00 2.21 -1.58
CA VAL A 81 -11.47 0.84 -1.47
C VAL A 81 -12.61 -0.18 -1.54
N GLN A 82 -12.27 -1.41 -1.84
CA GLN A 82 -13.16 -2.56 -1.75
C GLN A 82 -12.83 -3.33 -0.48
N ILE A 83 -13.86 -3.72 0.25
CA ILE A 83 -13.75 -4.57 1.42
C ILE A 83 -14.36 -5.90 1.02
N TRP A 84 -13.60 -6.97 1.18
CA TRP A 84 -14.07 -8.32 0.99
C TRP A 84 -14.03 -9.04 2.33
N ILE A 85 -15.17 -9.63 2.70
CA ILE A 85 -15.29 -10.47 3.89
C ILE A 85 -15.63 -11.87 3.41
N GLU A 86 -14.79 -12.82 3.79
CA GLU A 86 -14.99 -14.24 3.53
C GLU A 86 -15.15 -14.97 4.86
N GLY A 87 -16.23 -15.72 5.03
CA GLY A 87 -16.51 -16.45 6.25
C GLY A 87 -17.06 -17.82 5.95
N THR A 88 -16.92 -18.74 6.91
CA THR A 88 -17.67 -20.00 6.86
C THR A 88 -19.16 -19.63 6.95
N PRO A 89 -20.01 -19.95 5.96
CA PRO A 89 -21.44 -19.67 6.05
C PRO A 89 -21.96 -20.39 7.29
N ALA A 90 -22.31 -19.64 8.34
CA ALA A 90 -22.91 -20.28 9.49
C ALA A 90 -24.31 -20.75 9.10
N PRO A 91 -24.81 -21.84 9.72
CA PRO A 91 -26.23 -22.13 9.69
C PRO A 91 -26.96 -20.97 10.39
N ALA A 92 -27.44 -20.01 9.60
CA ALA A 92 -28.42 -18.97 9.91
C ALA A 92 -28.23 -18.06 11.15
N MET A 93 -27.20 -18.22 12.00
CA MET A 93 -27.15 -17.52 13.31
C MET A 93 -25.76 -17.10 13.82
N CYS A 94 -24.73 -17.10 12.97
CA CYS A 94 -23.44 -16.43 13.21
C CYS A 94 -23.08 -15.77 11.87
N VAL A 95 -23.05 -14.46 11.69
CA VAL A 95 -22.21 -13.48 12.36
C VAL A 95 -22.95 -12.13 12.27
N ASP A 96 -23.92 -11.89 13.15
CA ASP A 96 -24.55 -10.56 13.29
C ASP A 96 -23.60 -9.65 14.08
N GLY A 97 -22.46 -9.29 13.50
CA GLY A 97 -21.45 -8.42 14.11
C GLY A 97 -21.14 -7.21 13.23
N ASP A 98 -20.96 -6.05 13.86
CA ASP A 98 -20.43 -4.84 13.22
C ASP A 98 -18.90 -4.96 13.13
N TRP A 99 -18.33 -5.15 11.93
CA TRP A 99 -16.88 -5.26 11.73
C TRP A 99 -16.30 -3.88 11.49
N HIS A 100 -15.61 -3.35 12.50
CA HIS A 100 -14.96 -2.04 12.44
C HIS A 100 -13.52 -2.19 12.00
N ILE A 101 -13.23 -1.77 10.77
CA ILE A 101 -11.90 -1.76 10.20
C ILE A 101 -11.28 -0.38 10.41
N ARG A 102 -10.03 -0.34 10.86
CA ARG A 102 -9.23 0.88 10.93
C ARG A 102 -7.90 0.69 10.24
N LEU A 103 -7.52 1.67 9.43
CA LEU A 103 -6.21 1.74 8.79
C LEU A 103 -5.52 3.02 9.21
N TRP A 104 -4.24 2.93 9.55
CA TRP A 104 -3.42 4.06 9.96
C TRP A 104 -2.46 4.45 8.85
N PHE A 105 -2.49 5.73 8.49
CA PHE A 105 -1.55 6.32 7.55
C PHE A 105 -0.64 7.29 8.29
N THR A 106 0.66 7.12 8.22
CA THR A 106 1.62 8.00 8.90
C THR A 106 2.53 8.68 7.90
N ASP A 107 2.92 9.92 8.19
CA ASP A 107 3.91 10.63 7.40
C ASP A 107 5.31 10.55 8.02
N SER A 108 6.31 11.13 7.34
CA SER A 108 7.69 11.16 7.82
C SER A 108 7.91 11.96 9.12
N ALA A 109 6.95 12.81 9.49
CA ALA A 109 6.97 13.56 10.75
C ALA A 109 6.26 12.80 11.89
N GLY A 110 5.74 11.60 11.63
CA GLY A 110 5.00 10.79 12.60
C GLY A 110 3.55 11.25 12.82
N ARG A 111 3.03 12.14 11.99
CA ARG A 111 1.61 12.53 12.02
C ARG A 111 0.79 11.37 11.47
N GLN A 112 -0.36 11.11 12.09
CA GLN A 112 -1.21 9.98 11.71
C GLN A 112 -2.58 10.45 11.21
N LEU A 113 -3.04 9.83 10.13
CA LEU A 113 -4.43 9.83 9.69
C LEU A 113 -5.01 8.44 9.97
N THR A 114 -6.24 8.40 10.48
CA THR A 114 -6.99 7.15 10.62
C THR A 114 -8.14 7.12 9.64
N TRP A 115 -8.19 6.07 8.82
CA TRP A 115 -9.37 5.70 8.06
C TRP A 115 -10.20 4.69 8.87
N ARG A 116 -11.52 4.85 8.88
CA ARG A 116 -12.46 3.99 9.62
C ARG A 116 -13.59 3.52 8.70
N CYS A 117 -13.92 2.25 8.76
CA CYS A 117 -15.07 1.69 8.06
C CYS A 117 -15.81 0.69 8.93
N LEU A 118 -17.14 0.70 8.82
CA LEU A 118 -18.01 -0.33 9.35
C LEU A 118 -18.46 -1.23 8.20
N ALA A 119 -18.15 -2.51 8.28
CA ALA A 119 -18.62 -3.54 7.37
C ALA A 119 -19.54 -4.51 8.12
N ARG A 120 -20.58 -4.99 7.44
CA ARG A 120 -21.54 -5.95 8.00
C ARG A 120 -21.58 -7.16 7.07
N PRO A 121 -21.04 -8.32 7.48
CA PRO A 121 -21.13 -9.53 6.68
C PRO A 121 -22.60 -9.88 6.45
N GLY A 122 -22.92 -10.26 5.22
CA GLY A 122 -24.18 -10.85 4.80
C GLY A 122 -24.27 -12.32 5.19
N LEU A 123 -25.43 -12.91 4.90
CA LEU A 123 -25.81 -14.24 5.37
C LEU A 123 -25.06 -15.38 4.66
N ASP A 124 -24.51 -15.14 3.47
CA ASP A 124 -23.75 -16.12 2.69
C ASP A 124 -22.25 -16.10 2.99
N GLY A 125 -21.77 -15.09 3.74
CA GLY A 125 -20.39 -14.98 4.17
C GLY A 125 -19.42 -14.62 3.06
N THR A 126 -19.90 -14.08 1.94
CA THR A 126 -19.08 -13.65 0.80
C THR A 126 -19.54 -12.30 0.30
N ASP A 127 -19.21 -11.24 1.03
CA ASP A 127 -19.70 -9.90 0.73
C ASP A 127 -18.59 -8.95 0.30
N ARG A 128 -18.90 -8.18 -0.74
CA ARG A 128 -18.06 -7.08 -1.25
C ARG A 128 -18.72 -5.75 -1.00
N PHE A 129 -18.01 -4.84 -0.36
CA PHE A 129 -18.50 -3.48 -0.12
C PHE A 129 -17.51 -2.45 -0.66
N SER A 130 -18.03 -1.37 -1.24
CA SER A 130 -17.23 -0.20 -1.59
C SER A 130 -17.26 0.79 -0.42
N ALA A 131 -16.09 1.23 0.03
CA ALA A 131 -15.97 2.19 1.11
C ALA A 131 -15.13 3.40 0.68
N PRO A 132 -15.59 4.64 0.92
CA PRO A 132 -14.82 5.83 0.60
C PRO A 132 -13.56 5.86 1.47
N LEU A 133 -12.40 6.12 0.86
CA LEU A 133 -11.11 6.18 1.54
C LEU A 133 -10.76 7.62 1.92
N THR A 134 -10.65 8.51 0.93
CA THR A 134 -10.15 9.87 1.14
C THR A 134 -11.15 10.77 1.87
N ALA A 135 -12.44 10.50 1.73
CA ALA A 135 -13.50 11.32 2.34
C ALA A 135 -13.72 11.07 3.84
N THR A 136 -13.17 9.99 4.39
CA THR A 136 -13.38 9.54 5.79
C THR A 136 -12.08 9.46 6.58
N LEU A 137 -10.99 9.99 6.05
CA LEU A 137 -9.73 10.14 6.79
C LEU A 137 -9.89 11.22 7.85
N GLU A 138 -9.64 10.83 9.09
CA GLU A 138 -9.61 11.73 10.23
C GLU A 138 -8.15 11.94 10.63
N VAL A 139 -7.76 13.20 10.88
CA VAL A 139 -6.45 13.52 11.46
C VAL A 139 -6.50 13.14 12.93
N ASP A 140 -5.60 12.28 13.38
CA ASP A 140 -5.44 12.05 14.82
C ASP A 140 -4.76 13.30 15.39
N ASP A 141 -5.39 13.95 16.37
CA ASP A 141 -4.89 15.19 16.98
C ASP A 141 -3.58 14.92 17.74
N VAL A 142 -2.44 15.11 17.08
CA VAL A 142 -1.12 14.96 17.69
C VAL A 142 -0.81 16.21 18.50
N SER A 143 -0.78 16.08 19.83
CA SER A 143 -0.21 17.08 20.73
C SER A 143 1.21 17.46 20.23
N PRO A 144 1.49 18.74 19.95
CA PRO A 144 2.72 19.11 19.28
C PRO A 144 3.91 18.92 20.23
N ALA A 145 4.74 17.92 19.94
CA ALA A 145 6.12 17.91 20.44
C ALA A 145 6.84 19.13 19.85
N ALA A 146 7.39 19.96 20.74
CA ALA A 146 7.98 21.25 20.42
C ALA A 146 9.16 21.14 19.44
N CYS A 147 9.05 21.81 18.28
CA CYS A 147 10.23 22.20 17.50
C CYS A 147 10.92 23.40 18.17
N PRO A 148 12.26 23.41 18.33
CA PRO A 148 12.94 24.61 18.78
C PRO A 148 12.91 25.71 17.71
N ARG A 149 12.60 26.93 18.16
CA ARG A 149 12.59 28.18 17.39
C ARG A 149 14.02 28.66 17.11
N ASN A 150 14.23 29.16 15.89
CA ASN A 150 14.96 30.40 15.49
C ASN A 150 15.90 30.14 14.29
N LEU A 151 16.13 31.06 13.34
CA LEU A 151 15.47 32.26 12.77
C LEU A 151 16.53 32.85 11.81
N HIS A 152 16.14 33.31 10.61
CA HIS A 152 16.75 34.38 9.76
C HIS A 152 16.84 33.94 8.29
N ARG A 153 16.62 34.76 7.26
CA ARG A 153 16.22 36.17 7.08
C ARG A 153 15.94 36.33 5.58
N SER A 154 14.96 37.13 5.20
CA SER A 154 14.62 37.41 3.80
C SER A 154 15.77 38.04 3.00
N ALA A 155 15.90 37.65 1.73
CA ALA A 155 16.50 38.46 0.68
C ALA A 155 15.74 38.27 -0.64
N HIS A 156 15.62 39.38 -1.36
CA HIS A 156 14.80 39.61 -2.55
C HIS A 156 15.33 38.98 -3.85
N MET A 157 14.39 38.68 -4.77
CA MET A 157 14.42 38.72 -6.25
C MET A 157 15.66 38.23 -7.00
N THR A 158 15.47 37.33 -7.97
CA THR A 158 15.48 37.62 -9.44
C THR A 158 15.23 36.32 -10.21
N THR A 159 14.24 36.29 -11.11
CA THR A 159 14.13 35.24 -12.15
C THR A 159 15.05 35.61 -13.31
N PRO A 160 15.73 34.61 -13.90
CA PRO A 160 15.73 34.50 -15.35
C PRO A 160 15.29 33.10 -15.79
N ALA A 161 14.61 33.06 -16.94
CA ALA A 161 14.19 31.85 -17.63
C ALA A 161 15.40 31.02 -18.14
N ASP A 162 15.08 29.77 -18.52
CA ASP A 162 15.86 28.85 -19.37
C ASP A 162 17.10 28.20 -18.75
N HIS A 163 16.91 27.05 -18.08
CA HIS A 163 17.01 25.69 -18.65
C HIS A 163 16.45 24.73 -17.59
N ASP A 164 15.32 24.08 -17.89
CA ASP A 164 14.72 23.05 -17.04
C ASP A 164 15.62 21.82 -17.08
N ASP A 165 16.63 21.79 -16.20
CA ASP A 165 17.53 20.65 -16.05
C ASP A 165 16.72 19.56 -15.33
N GLN A 166 15.95 18.83 -16.14
CA GLN A 166 15.08 17.73 -15.73
C GLN A 166 15.95 16.57 -15.27
N MET A 167 16.55 16.72 -14.09
CA MET A 167 17.48 15.74 -13.51
C MET A 167 16.70 14.49 -13.13
N ILE A 168 16.91 13.43 -13.90
CA ILE A 168 16.35 12.12 -13.56
C ILE A 168 17.26 11.45 -12.53
N ALA A 169 16.68 11.06 -11.39
CA ALA A 169 17.38 10.32 -10.34
C ALA A 169 16.61 9.04 -9.99
N ILE A 170 17.33 7.99 -9.62
CA ILE A 170 16.76 6.73 -9.12
C ILE A 170 17.34 6.45 -7.74
N LEU A 171 16.48 6.14 -6.77
CA LEU A 171 16.83 5.93 -5.37
C LEU A 171 16.26 4.58 -4.89
N ASP A 172 17.05 3.81 -4.14
CA ASP A 172 16.60 2.59 -3.44
C ASP A 172 16.11 2.96 -2.04
N HIS A 173 14.93 2.48 -1.66
CA HIS A 173 14.33 2.62 -0.33
C HIS A 173 14.18 1.23 0.29
N PRO A 174 15.26 0.62 0.82
CA PRO A 174 15.27 -0.78 1.24
C PRO A 174 14.36 -1.08 2.42
N GLU A 175 14.17 -0.10 3.32
CA GLU A 175 13.26 -0.23 4.47
C GLU A 175 11.78 -0.26 4.05
N ASP A 176 11.47 0.27 2.87
CA ASP A 176 10.12 0.31 2.29
C ASP A 176 9.97 -0.63 1.08
N GLU A 177 11.04 -1.32 0.69
CA GLU A 177 11.12 -2.28 -0.41
C GLU A 177 10.67 -1.72 -1.78
N TYR A 178 11.15 -0.51 -2.15
CA TYR A 178 10.93 0.01 -3.51
C TYR A 178 12.09 0.85 -4.04
N TYR A 179 12.19 0.90 -5.37
CA TYR A 179 12.98 1.90 -6.09
C TYR A 179 12.08 3.03 -6.54
N GLU A 180 12.55 4.26 -6.38
CA GLU A 180 11.89 5.49 -6.83
C GLU A 180 12.61 6.06 -8.04
N ILE A 181 11.87 6.60 -9.01
CA ILE A 181 12.43 7.49 -10.02
C ILE A 181 11.82 8.88 -9.87
N THR A 182 12.68 9.91 -9.83
CA THR A 182 12.29 11.32 -9.74
C THR A 182 12.70 12.10 -10.98
N SER A 183 11.95 13.16 -11.28
CA SER A 183 12.27 14.21 -12.24
C SER A 183 12.40 15.51 -11.48
N GLY A 184 13.63 15.97 -11.24
CA GLY A 184 13.88 17.04 -10.27
C GLY A 184 13.42 16.61 -8.86
N ASN A 185 12.50 17.37 -8.29
CA ASN A 185 11.94 17.10 -6.95
C ASN A 185 10.60 16.32 -6.97
N GLU A 186 10.11 15.93 -8.15
CA GLU A 186 8.86 15.20 -8.31
C GLU A 186 9.13 13.69 -8.45
N ARG A 187 8.44 12.85 -7.68
CA ARG A 187 8.38 11.41 -7.90
C ARG A 187 7.55 11.12 -9.14
N VAL A 188 8.16 10.48 -10.13
CA VAL A 188 7.51 10.18 -11.41
C VAL A 188 7.34 8.68 -11.65
N GLY A 189 7.81 7.82 -10.74
CA GLY A 189 7.54 6.40 -10.78
C GLY A 189 8.14 5.59 -9.64
N MET A 190 7.81 4.30 -9.63
CA MET A 190 8.25 3.37 -8.60
C MET A 190 8.31 1.93 -9.11
N LEU A 191 9.23 1.13 -8.57
CA LEU A 191 9.29 -0.31 -8.70
C LEU A 191 9.28 -0.93 -7.31
N VAL A 192 8.22 -1.67 -6.99
CA VAL A 192 8.02 -2.31 -5.68
C VAL A 192 8.53 -3.73 -5.70
N TYR A 193 9.26 -4.10 -4.66
CA TYR A 193 9.74 -5.44 -4.41
C TYR A 193 9.41 -5.87 -2.97
N HIS A 194 9.68 -7.14 -2.65
CA HIS A 194 9.62 -7.69 -1.29
C HIS A 194 10.76 -8.67 -1.06
N VAL A 195 11.37 -8.64 0.12
CA VAL A 195 12.42 -9.59 0.52
C VAL A 195 11.83 -10.64 1.46
N ILE A 196 11.77 -11.89 1.00
CA ILE A 196 11.32 -13.03 1.80
C ILE A 196 12.50 -13.98 1.98
N GLY A 197 13.10 -13.95 3.18
CA GLY A 197 14.32 -14.68 3.47
C GLY A 197 15.47 -14.21 2.59
N THR A 198 15.94 -15.05 1.67
CA THR A 198 17.03 -14.71 0.73
C THR A 198 16.55 -14.45 -0.70
N LYS A 199 15.23 -14.35 -0.91
CA LYS A 199 14.61 -14.14 -2.23
C LYS A 199 13.97 -12.76 -2.31
N LEU A 200 14.11 -12.12 -3.47
CA LEU A 200 13.43 -10.86 -3.78
C LEU A 200 12.29 -11.11 -4.77
N THR A 201 11.13 -10.55 -4.51
CA THR A 201 9.95 -10.66 -5.38
C THR A 201 9.54 -9.30 -5.90
N ILE A 202 9.62 -9.08 -7.21
CA ILE A 202 9.16 -7.84 -7.85
C ILE A 202 7.67 -7.97 -8.14
N THR A 203 6.87 -7.02 -7.65
CA THR A 203 5.40 -7.11 -7.70
C THR A 203 4.79 -6.06 -8.61
N HIS A 204 5.33 -4.84 -8.62
CA HIS A 204 4.69 -3.74 -9.30
C HIS A 204 5.69 -2.71 -9.85
N THR A 205 5.35 -2.07 -10.95
CA THR A 205 6.07 -0.91 -11.48
C THR A 205 5.06 0.07 -12.05
N TRP A 206 5.25 1.36 -11.79
CA TRP A 206 4.42 2.41 -12.39
C TRP A 206 5.23 3.65 -12.74
N ILE A 207 4.72 4.40 -13.73
CA ILE A 207 5.20 5.72 -14.13
C ILE A 207 3.98 6.64 -14.19
N ALA A 208 4.12 7.85 -13.64
CA ALA A 208 3.11 8.90 -13.66
C ALA A 208 2.64 9.15 -15.11
N GLU A 209 1.33 9.31 -15.33
CA GLU A 209 0.74 9.42 -16.69
C GLU A 209 1.41 10.52 -17.52
N SER A 210 1.65 11.68 -16.92
CA SER A 210 2.33 12.84 -17.52
C SER A 210 3.78 12.56 -17.97
N HIS A 211 4.37 11.47 -17.46
CA HIS A 211 5.76 11.08 -17.68
C HIS A 211 5.90 9.76 -18.46
N ARG A 212 4.78 9.16 -18.92
CA ARG A 212 4.79 7.97 -19.76
C ARG A 212 5.33 8.28 -21.15
N GLY A 213 5.85 7.26 -21.83
CA GLY A 213 6.43 7.39 -23.18
C GLY A 213 7.83 7.99 -23.24
N GLN A 214 8.39 8.44 -22.11
CA GLN A 214 9.71 9.07 -22.02
C GLN A 214 10.85 8.07 -21.71
N GLY A 215 10.56 6.76 -21.69
CA GLY A 215 11.56 5.72 -21.39
C GLY A 215 11.90 5.54 -19.90
N LEU A 216 11.30 6.33 -19.01
CA LEU A 216 11.57 6.29 -17.55
C LEU A 216 11.29 4.92 -16.92
N GLY A 217 10.25 4.21 -17.37
CA GLY A 217 9.97 2.84 -16.89
C GLY A 217 11.10 1.87 -17.20
N ALA A 218 11.65 1.92 -18.42
CA ALA A 218 12.78 1.09 -18.81
C ALA A 218 14.04 1.44 -18.01
N MET A 219 14.27 2.73 -17.76
CA MET A 219 15.41 3.20 -16.96
C MET A 219 15.33 2.71 -15.51
N LEU A 220 14.15 2.84 -14.89
CA LEU A 220 13.89 2.37 -13.53
C LEU A 220 14.07 0.86 -13.40
N ILE A 221 13.46 0.09 -14.31
CA ILE A 221 13.55 -1.38 -14.29
C ILE A 221 15.01 -1.82 -14.47
N ARG A 222 15.72 -1.24 -15.44
CA ARG A 222 17.13 -1.55 -15.68
C ARG A 222 17.97 -1.33 -14.43
N HIS A 223 17.86 -0.14 -13.83
CA HIS A 223 18.63 0.22 -12.65
C HIS A 223 18.34 -0.72 -11.48
N ALA A 224 17.06 -0.99 -11.20
CA ALA A 224 16.67 -1.90 -10.14
C ALA A 224 17.21 -3.31 -10.38
N LEU A 225 17.09 -3.86 -11.59
CA LEU A 225 17.59 -5.21 -11.90
C LEU A 225 19.12 -5.30 -11.82
N ASP A 226 19.84 -4.27 -12.29
CA ASP A 226 21.30 -4.20 -12.19
C ASP A 226 21.75 -4.16 -10.72
N ASP A 227 21.07 -3.40 -9.87
CA ASP A 227 21.37 -3.31 -8.45
C ASP A 227 21.01 -4.59 -7.70
N ILE A 228 19.80 -5.14 -7.92
CA ILE A 228 19.33 -6.41 -7.33
C ILE A 228 20.29 -7.56 -7.65
N ARG A 229 20.83 -7.61 -8.88
CA ARG A 229 21.82 -8.61 -9.29
C ARG A 229 23.05 -8.67 -8.38
N THR A 230 23.42 -7.54 -7.78
CA THR A 230 24.59 -7.48 -6.89
C THR A 230 24.28 -7.90 -5.45
N LYS A 231 22.99 -7.86 -5.06
CA LYS A 231 22.53 -8.03 -3.67
C LYS A 231 21.87 -9.37 -3.41
N MET A 232 21.18 -9.94 -4.41
CA MET A 232 20.27 -11.07 -4.22
C MET A 232 20.68 -12.32 -4.99
N VAL A 233 20.41 -13.48 -4.40
CA VAL A 233 20.74 -14.80 -4.98
C VAL A 233 19.60 -15.33 -5.87
N ALA A 234 18.37 -14.85 -5.67
CA ALA A 234 17.21 -15.32 -6.41
C ALA A 234 16.13 -14.22 -6.50
N VAL A 235 15.61 -14.02 -7.72
CA VAL A 235 14.51 -13.09 -7.99
C VAL A 235 13.31 -13.84 -8.53
N SER A 236 12.12 -13.49 -8.03
CA SER A 236 10.82 -13.85 -8.61
C SER A 236 10.15 -12.58 -9.14
N ASN A 237 9.45 -12.67 -10.27
CA ASN A 237 8.77 -11.53 -10.86
C ASN A 237 7.30 -11.84 -11.11
N PHE A 238 6.42 -11.07 -10.49
CA PHE A 238 4.97 -11.07 -10.74
C PHE A 238 4.52 -9.80 -11.49
N CYS A 239 5.42 -8.84 -11.71
CA CYS A 239 5.10 -7.64 -12.47
C CYS A 239 5.15 -7.96 -13.98
N PRO A 240 4.05 -7.83 -14.73
CA PRO A 240 4.04 -8.10 -16.17
C PRO A 240 4.91 -7.10 -16.94
N ILE A 241 5.03 -5.85 -16.46
CA ILE A 241 5.86 -4.82 -17.10
C ILE A 241 7.34 -5.20 -17.05
N VAL A 242 7.81 -5.68 -15.89
CA VAL A 242 9.18 -6.18 -15.73
C VAL A 242 9.37 -7.48 -16.51
N GLY A 243 8.35 -8.34 -16.59
CA GLY A 243 8.37 -9.55 -17.41
C GLY A 243 8.63 -9.23 -18.88
N SER A 244 7.81 -8.33 -19.45
CA SER A 244 8.00 -7.85 -20.82
C SER A 244 9.31 -7.11 -21.05
N TYR A 245 9.87 -6.49 -20.01
CA TYR A 245 11.20 -5.89 -20.08
C TYR A 245 12.29 -6.97 -20.19
N ILE A 246 12.25 -8.00 -19.34
CA ILE A 246 13.22 -9.10 -19.35
C ILE A 246 13.14 -9.91 -20.67
N GLU A 247 11.94 -10.13 -21.21
CA GLU A 247 11.77 -10.78 -22.53
C GLU A 247 12.53 -10.06 -23.66
N LYS A 248 12.64 -8.73 -23.58
CA LYS A 248 13.36 -7.89 -24.54
C LYS A 248 14.85 -7.72 -24.20
N ASN A 249 15.24 -8.03 -22.96
CA ASN A 249 16.58 -7.88 -22.41
C ASN A 249 16.99 -9.21 -21.75
N PRO A 250 17.27 -10.25 -22.55
CA PRO A 250 17.47 -11.62 -22.06
C PRO A 250 18.69 -11.77 -21.16
N GLU A 251 19.60 -10.78 -21.14
CA GLU A 251 20.70 -10.73 -20.17
C GLU A 251 20.23 -10.73 -18.72
N TYR A 252 18.96 -10.39 -18.42
CA TYR A 252 18.37 -10.46 -17.07
C TYR A 252 17.66 -11.79 -16.77
N GLY A 253 17.62 -12.72 -17.73
CA GLY A 253 16.97 -14.02 -17.54
C GLY A 253 17.65 -14.89 -16.47
N ASP A 254 18.94 -14.66 -16.21
CA ASP A 254 19.72 -15.32 -15.16
C ASP A 254 19.24 -14.99 -13.73
N LEU A 255 18.62 -13.82 -13.53
CA LEU A 255 18.07 -13.39 -12.24
C LEU A 255 16.81 -14.16 -11.86
N LEU A 256 16.04 -14.60 -12.86
CA LEU A 256 14.80 -15.31 -12.63
C LEU A 256 15.10 -16.78 -12.32
N GLN A 257 14.82 -17.21 -11.10
CA GLN A 257 14.74 -18.65 -10.85
C GLN A 257 13.52 -19.21 -11.56
N ASN A 258 13.76 -20.00 -12.60
CA ASN A 258 12.73 -20.83 -13.19
C ASN A 258 12.31 -21.84 -12.10
N SER A 259 11.11 -21.70 -11.54
CA SER A 259 10.56 -22.64 -10.58
C SER A 259 10.41 -24.01 -11.25
N GLY A 260 11.40 -24.88 -11.07
CA GLY A 260 11.42 -26.20 -11.70
C GLY A 260 12.66 -27.02 -11.35
N SER A 261 12.76 -27.52 -10.11
CA SER A 261 13.26 -28.88 -9.80
C SER A 261 13.27 -29.10 -8.29
N GLY A 262 12.39 -29.99 -7.85
CA GLY A 262 12.28 -30.44 -6.46
C GLY A 262 11.28 -31.58 -6.34
N SER A 263 11.37 -32.57 -7.23
CA SER A 263 10.77 -33.89 -6.98
C SER A 263 11.62 -34.60 -5.94
N SER A 264 11.01 -34.99 -4.83
CA SER A 264 11.32 -36.20 -4.06
C SER A 264 10.13 -36.55 -3.19
#